data_AF-A0A4R4WFX1-F1
#
_entry.id   AF-A0A4R4WFX1-F1
#
_cell.length_a   1.000
_cell.length_b   1.000
_cell.length_c   1.000
_cell.angle_alpha   90.00
_cell.angle_beta   90.00
_cell.angle_gamma   90.00
#
_symmetry.space_group_name_H-M   'P 1'
#
loop_
_entity.id
_entity.type
_entity.pdbx_description
1 polymer ?
#
loop_
_entity_poly.entity_id
_entity_poly.type
_entity_poly.pdbx_seq_one_letter_code
_entity_poly.pdbx_strand_id
1 'polypeptide(L)'
;MPQPAPGVRAVRYCQDGDGACERSARDGRERGLESQGLTGQVAWTWEMVDRLEGAADRLAGALMSELSVAGVERRIADARADAAGHIAIAQRERDASQQQAEAAWREAASARDRADTAERDAASVRAEAGRLTAELDAARRECQDAKDEAEAAGAARLAAERERDRVAAREGELLASLENARSELVALHGRLSEAETLAEGQRVEADAAKRTAEDLRSAVRDAEAKRGQAVADCDQFQARAREFERHNWQLSRTAEELRAAVKALTAERDAARAEADRARRRVDALTAVTDGHRNAWGGGPQPVADREPPTGLHPLPPVNGSPLNGAAPLATDPLAGGRRATDPLATDPRTRNGHRLPHAG
;
A
#
# COMPACT_ATOMS: atom_id res chain seq x y z
N MET A 1 -45.58 -164.22 -106.00
CA MET A 1 -45.39 -163.26 -107.10
C MET A 1 -44.18 -162.39 -106.78
N PRO A 2 -43.32 -162.05 -107.77
CA PRO A 2 -42.08 -161.31 -107.54
C PRO A 2 -42.23 -159.79 -107.68
N GLN A 3 -41.29 -159.04 -107.12
CA GLN A 3 -40.95 -157.67 -107.52
C GLN A 3 -39.40 -157.49 -107.54
N PRO A 4 -38.86 -156.53 -108.31
CA PRO A 4 -37.47 -156.57 -108.77
C PRO A 4 -36.44 -155.92 -107.83
N ALA A 5 -35.17 -156.29 -108.00
CA ALA A 5 -34.06 -155.84 -107.17
C ALA A 5 -33.58 -154.41 -107.51
N PRO A 6 -33.21 -153.59 -106.52
CA PRO A 6 -32.55 -152.30 -106.73
C PRO A 6 -31.06 -152.49 -107.06
N GLY A 7 -30.59 -151.89 -108.15
CA GLY A 7 -29.20 -151.98 -108.59
C GLY A 7 -28.24 -151.15 -107.73
N VAL A 8 -27.17 -151.76 -107.23
CA VAL A 8 -26.12 -151.08 -106.45
C VAL A 8 -25.36 -150.09 -107.34
N ARG A 9 -25.50 -148.79 -107.10
CA ARG A 9 -24.64 -147.77 -107.70
C ARG A 9 -23.28 -147.78 -107.00
N ALA A 10 -22.23 -148.18 -107.71
CA ALA A 10 -20.87 -148.13 -107.21
C ALA A 10 -20.39 -146.67 -107.07
N VAL A 11 -20.45 -146.14 -105.85
CA VAL A 11 -19.88 -144.84 -105.51
C VAL A 11 -18.35 -144.96 -105.55
N ARG A 12 -17.75 -144.44 -106.62
CA ARG A 12 -16.29 -144.32 -106.73
C ARG A 12 -15.84 -143.12 -105.92
N TYR A 13 -15.24 -143.38 -104.76
CA TYR A 13 -14.41 -142.39 -104.08
C TYR A 13 -13.20 -142.08 -104.96
N CYS A 14 -12.96 -140.80 -105.24
CA CYS A 14 -11.76 -140.36 -105.94
C CYS A 14 -10.52 -140.59 -105.07
N GLN A 15 -9.45 -141.13 -105.68
CA GLN A 15 -8.22 -141.49 -104.98
C GLN A 15 -7.01 -140.67 -105.49
N ASP A 16 -7.27 -139.43 -105.92
CA ASP A 16 -6.29 -138.48 -106.44
C ASP A 16 -6.06 -137.34 -105.44
N GLY A 17 -4.81 -137.14 -105.01
CA GLY A 17 -4.45 -136.16 -103.96
C GLY A 17 -4.52 -134.69 -104.40
N ASP A 18 -4.58 -134.41 -105.70
CA ASP A 18 -4.31 -133.08 -106.27
C ASP A 18 -5.54 -132.14 -106.29
N GLY A 19 -6.63 -132.52 -105.61
CA GLY A 19 -7.89 -131.79 -105.55
C GLY A 19 -8.66 -131.69 -106.88
N ALA A 20 -8.21 -132.38 -107.95
CA ALA A 20 -8.80 -132.27 -109.28
C ALA A 20 -10.24 -132.81 -109.33
N CYS A 21 -10.52 -133.93 -108.68
CA CYS A 21 -11.88 -134.46 -108.54
C CYS A 21 -12.78 -133.54 -107.69
N GLU A 22 -12.24 -132.91 -106.64
CA GLU A 22 -13.00 -131.98 -105.80
C GLU A 22 -13.40 -130.71 -106.55
N ARG A 23 -12.51 -130.17 -107.40
CA ARG A 23 -12.82 -129.11 -108.37
C ARG A 23 -13.91 -129.56 -109.35
N SER A 24 -13.77 -130.72 -109.99
CA SER A 24 -14.79 -131.26 -110.92
C SER A 24 -16.17 -131.46 -110.26
N ALA A 25 -16.20 -131.88 -108.99
CA ALA A 25 -17.42 -131.95 -108.19
C ALA A 25 -17.99 -130.58 -107.79
N ARG A 26 -17.16 -129.52 -107.75
CA ARG A 26 -17.58 -128.13 -107.55
C ARG A 26 -18.22 -127.57 -108.83
N ASP A 27 -17.56 -127.71 -109.98
CA ASP A 27 -18.11 -127.39 -111.30
C ASP A 27 -19.45 -128.13 -111.58
N GLY A 28 -19.60 -129.34 -111.05
CA GLY A 28 -20.84 -130.12 -111.12
C GLY A 28 -21.98 -129.54 -110.26
N ARG A 29 -21.67 -128.85 -109.16
CA ARG A 29 -22.65 -128.19 -108.28
C ARG A 29 -23.01 -126.79 -108.75
N GLU A 30 -22.05 -126.01 -109.25
CA GLU A 30 -22.30 -124.66 -109.80
C GLU A 30 -23.28 -124.72 -110.99
N ARG A 31 -23.09 -125.66 -111.92
CA ARG A 31 -24.06 -125.93 -113.02
C ARG A 31 -25.43 -126.44 -112.55
N GLY A 32 -25.56 -126.87 -111.30
CA GLY A 32 -26.85 -127.21 -110.68
C GLY A 32 -27.62 -125.98 -110.19
N LEU A 33 -26.91 -124.97 -109.69
CA LEU A 33 -27.51 -123.72 -109.16
C LEU A 33 -28.15 -122.87 -110.27
N GLU A 34 -27.64 -122.93 -111.49
CA GLU A 34 -28.23 -122.24 -112.66
C GLU A 34 -29.47 -122.95 -113.25
N SER A 35 -29.84 -124.13 -112.75
CA SER A 35 -30.97 -124.91 -113.30
C SER A 35 -32.34 -124.39 -112.84
N GLN A 36 -33.09 -123.75 -113.74
CA GLN A 36 -34.44 -123.26 -113.42
C GLN A 36 -35.42 -124.41 -113.18
N GLY A 37 -35.80 -124.61 -111.93
CA GLY A 37 -36.79 -125.61 -111.51
C GLY A 37 -36.63 -126.02 -110.05
N LEU A 38 -37.36 -127.07 -109.67
CA LEU A 38 -37.37 -127.61 -108.30
C LEU A 38 -35.98 -128.10 -107.85
N THR A 39 -35.13 -128.54 -108.79
CA THR A 39 -33.71 -128.87 -108.53
C THR A 39 -32.86 -127.65 -108.18
N GLY A 40 -33.03 -126.52 -108.88
CA GLY A 40 -32.33 -125.27 -108.55
C GLY A 40 -32.79 -124.67 -107.23
N GLN A 41 -34.10 -124.74 -106.93
CA GLN A 41 -34.62 -124.34 -105.62
C GLN A 41 -34.05 -125.23 -104.50
N VAL A 42 -33.99 -126.55 -104.68
CA VAL A 42 -33.37 -127.46 -103.71
C VAL A 42 -31.87 -127.15 -103.56
N ALA A 43 -31.14 -126.95 -104.65
CA ALA A 43 -29.72 -126.59 -104.62
C ALA A 43 -29.47 -125.25 -103.90
N TRP A 44 -30.31 -124.24 -104.13
CA TRP A 44 -30.24 -122.96 -103.43
C TRP A 44 -30.62 -123.05 -101.95
N THR A 45 -31.59 -123.89 -101.58
CA THR A 45 -31.85 -124.18 -100.15
C THR A 45 -30.69 -124.92 -99.49
N TRP A 46 -29.99 -125.80 -100.20
CA TRP A 46 -28.75 -126.41 -99.71
C TRP A 46 -27.62 -125.39 -99.59
N GLU A 47 -27.47 -124.45 -100.53
CA GLU A 47 -26.49 -123.35 -100.40
C GLU A 47 -26.81 -122.42 -99.22
N MET A 48 -28.10 -122.17 -98.95
CA MET A 48 -28.55 -121.42 -97.78
C MET A 48 -28.28 -122.19 -96.48
N VAL A 49 -28.42 -123.51 -96.48
CA VAL A 49 -28.02 -124.39 -95.37
C VAL A 49 -26.50 -124.36 -95.18
N ASP A 50 -25.68 -124.58 -96.22
CA ASP A 50 -24.20 -124.43 -96.16
C ASP A 50 -23.77 -123.05 -95.61
N ARG A 51 -24.49 -121.97 -95.98
CA ARG A 51 -24.24 -120.62 -95.46
C ARG A 51 -24.64 -120.46 -93.99
N LEU A 52 -25.74 -121.09 -93.55
CA LEU A 52 -26.22 -121.09 -92.17
C LEU A 52 -25.38 -122.00 -91.26
N GLU A 53 -25.00 -123.18 -91.72
CA GLU A 53 -24.07 -124.09 -91.06
C GLU A 53 -22.69 -123.44 -90.99
N GLY A 54 -22.17 -122.88 -92.09
CA GLY A 54 -20.93 -122.10 -92.06
C GLY A 54 -21.00 -120.83 -91.19
N ALA A 55 -22.18 -120.25 -90.97
CA ALA A 55 -22.38 -119.15 -90.01
C ALA A 55 -22.46 -119.66 -88.57
N ALA A 56 -23.11 -120.80 -88.35
CA ALA A 56 -23.15 -121.51 -87.07
C ALA A 56 -21.75 -121.99 -86.67
N ASP A 57 -20.91 -122.47 -87.60
CA ASP A 57 -19.52 -122.85 -87.38
C ASP A 57 -18.62 -121.64 -87.12
N ARG A 58 -18.87 -120.48 -87.75
CA ARG A 58 -18.18 -119.23 -87.39
C ARG A 58 -18.60 -118.72 -86.01
N LEU A 59 -19.88 -118.83 -85.65
CA LEU A 59 -20.39 -118.47 -84.33
C LEU A 59 -19.94 -119.46 -83.25
N ALA A 60 -19.90 -120.76 -83.55
CA ALA A 60 -19.41 -121.82 -82.67
C ALA A 60 -17.89 -121.75 -82.55
N GLY A 61 -17.16 -121.43 -83.61
CA GLY A 61 -15.71 -121.16 -83.57
C GLY A 61 -15.39 -119.92 -82.73
N ALA A 62 -16.18 -118.84 -82.87
CA ALA A 62 -16.08 -117.66 -82.01
C ALA A 62 -16.40 -118.00 -80.55
N LEU A 63 -17.55 -118.63 -80.27
CA LEU A 63 -17.94 -119.09 -78.93
C LEU A 63 -16.92 -120.06 -78.32
N MET A 64 -16.39 -121.01 -79.07
CA MET A 64 -15.36 -121.93 -78.61
C MET A 64 -14.03 -121.21 -78.38
N SER A 65 -13.68 -120.18 -79.16
CA SER A 65 -12.51 -119.35 -78.85
C SER A 65 -12.70 -118.53 -77.57
N GLU A 66 -13.87 -117.91 -77.38
CA GLU A 66 -14.24 -117.08 -76.23
C GLU A 66 -14.45 -117.88 -74.93
N LEU A 67 -15.02 -119.08 -75.03
CA LEU A 67 -15.27 -120.00 -73.92
C LEU A 67 -14.15 -121.04 -73.74
N SER A 68 -13.16 -121.10 -74.63
CA SER A 68 -11.93 -121.83 -74.36
C SER A 68 -11.26 -121.26 -73.12
N VAL A 69 -10.43 -122.09 -72.46
CA VAL A 69 -9.61 -121.66 -71.32
C VAL A 69 -8.84 -120.38 -71.67
N ALA A 70 -8.23 -120.30 -72.86
CA ALA A 70 -7.48 -119.13 -73.31
C ALA A 70 -8.35 -117.87 -73.56
N GLY A 71 -9.60 -118.01 -74.01
CA GLY A 71 -10.53 -116.89 -74.19
C GLY A 71 -11.09 -116.35 -72.87
N VAL A 72 -11.38 -117.26 -71.94
CA VAL A 72 -11.78 -116.93 -70.57
C VAL A 72 -10.61 -116.29 -69.81
N GLU A 73 -9.39 -116.83 -69.95
CA GLU A 73 -8.16 -116.25 -69.40
C GLU A 73 -7.88 -114.86 -69.97
N ARG A 74 -8.09 -114.63 -71.27
CA ARG A 74 -7.97 -113.28 -71.87
C ARG A 74 -8.98 -112.32 -71.25
N ARG A 75 -10.27 -112.66 -71.21
CA ARG A 75 -11.29 -111.78 -70.59
C ARG A 75 -11.07 -111.55 -69.10
N ILE A 76 -10.49 -112.53 -68.38
CA ILE A 76 -10.04 -112.35 -67.00
C ILE A 76 -8.80 -111.43 -66.92
N ALA A 77 -7.87 -111.49 -67.87
CA ALA A 77 -6.73 -110.59 -67.95
C ALA A 77 -7.16 -109.15 -68.28
N ASP A 78 -8.07 -108.96 -69.22
CA ASP A 78 -8.64 -107.67 -69.59
C ASP A 78 -9.41 -107.06 -68.40
N ALA A 79 -10.31 -107.82 -67.76
CA ALA A 79 -11.02 -107.36 -66.56
C ALA A 79 -10.08 -107.08 -65.36
N ARG A 80 -8.93 -107.78 -65.25
CA ARG A 80 -7.88 -107.46 -64.27
C ARG A 80 -7.11 -106.18 -64.64
N ALA A 81 -6.89 -105.91 -65.93
CA ALA A 81 -6.26 -104.69 -66.41
C ALA A 81 -7.17 -103.47 -66.18
N ASP A 82 -8.46 -103.58 -66.48
CA ASP A 82 -9.46 -102.55 -66.20
C ASP A 82 -9.58 -102.30 -64.68
N ALA A 83 -9.68 -103.36 -63.87
CA ALA A 83 -9.71 -103.23 -62.42
C ALA A 83 -8.43 -102.57 -61.87
N ALA A 84 -7.25 -102.94 -62.38
CA ALA A 84 -5.99 -102.28 -62.02
C ALA A 84 -5.95 -100.81 -62.47
N GLY A 85 -6.51 -100.49 -63.63
CA GLY A 85 -6.68 -99.13 -64.13
C GLY A 85 -7.57 -98.28 -63.22
N HIS A 86 -8.74 -98.80 -62.84
CA HIS A 86 -9.65 -98.14 -61.88
C HIS A 86 -9.00 -97.98 -60.49
N ILE A 87 -8.28 -98.99 -59.98
CA ILE A 87 -7.53 -98.87 -58.73
C ILE A 87 -6.45 -97.78 -58.84
N ALA A 88 -5.71 -97.71 -59.94
CA ALA A 88 -4.70 -96.69 -60.17
C ALA A 88 -5.29 -95.28 -60.34
N ILE A 89 -6.52 -95.15 -60.86
CA ILE A 89 -7.25 -93.87 -60.89
C ILE A 89 -7.66 -93.49 -59.45
N ALA A 90 -8.36 -94.36 -58.74
CA ALA A 90 -8.83 -94.09 -57.37
C ALA A 90 -7.69 -93.80 -56.38
N GLN A 91 -6.53 -94.45 -56.54
CA GLN A 91 -5.31 -94.11 -55.78
C GLN A 91 -4.81 -92.70 -56.10
N ARG A 92 -4.69 -92.33 -57.38
CA ARG A 92 -4.28 -90.97 -57.78
C ARG A 92 -5.27 -89.90 -57.31
N GLU A 93 -6.57 -90.16 -57.38
CA GLU A 93 -7.61 -89.26 -56.87
C GLU A 93 -7.54 -89.09 -55.35
N ARG A 94 -7.38 -90.20 -54.61
CA ARG A 94 -7.19 -90.17 -53.15
C ARG A 94 -5.92 -89.41 -52.77
N ASP A 95 -4.81 -89.67 -53.44
CA ASP A 95 -3.50 -89.10 -53.10
C ASP A 95 -3.46 -87.60 -53.47
N ALA A 96 -4.10 -87.20 -54.57
CA ALA A 96 -4.36 -85.79 -54.88
C ALA A 96 -5.27 -85.11 -53.85
N SER A 97 -6.34 -85.79 -53.40
CA SER A 97 -7.23 -85.29 -52.34
C SER A 97 -6.50 -85.11 -51.00
N GLN A 98 -5.58 -86.03 -50.66
CA GLN A 98 -4.72 -85.90 -49.49
C GLN A 98 -3.76 -84.71 -49.59
N GLN A 99 -3.11 -84.52 -50.74
CA GLN A 99 -2.25 -83.36 -50.99
C GLN A 99 -3.01 -82.03 -50.92
N GLN A 100 -4.24 -81.97 -51.46
CA GLN A 100 -5.12 -80.80 -51.34
C GLN A 100 -5.53 -80.54 -49.89
N ALA A 101 -5.88 -81.57 -49.13
CA ALA A 101 -6.19 -81.44 -47.70
C ALA A 101 -4.98 -80.95 -46.90
N GLU A 102 -3.78 -81.50 -47.12
CA GLU A 102 -2.54 -81.01 -46.50
C GLU A 102 -2.25 -79.55 -46.85
N ALA A 103 -2.43 -79.15 -48.10
CA ALA A 103 -2.24 -77.76 -48.54
C ALA A 103 -3.22 -76.81 -47.81
N ALA A 104 -4.51 -77.17 -47.75
CA ALA A 104 -5.52 -76.41 -47.03
C ALA A 104 -5.24 -76.33 -45.51
N TRP A 105 -4.74 -77.40 -44.89
CA TRP A 105 -4.31 -77.38 -43.48
C TRP A 105 -3.09 -76.47 -43.25
N ARG A 106 -2.09 -76.48 -44.14
CA ARG A 106 -0.92 -75.58 -44.08
C ARG A 106 -1.34 -74.12 -44.27
N GLU A 107 -2.23 -73.83 -45.21
CA GLU A 107 -2.77 -72.49 -45.43
C GLU A 107 -3.56 -72.02 -44.20
N ALA A 108 -4.47 -72.84 -43.67
CA ALA A 108 -5.27 -72.53 -42.49
C ALA A 108 -4.41 -72.31 -41.22
N ALA A 109 -3.31 -73.05 -41.06
CA ALA A 109 -2.31 -72.79 -40.02
C ALA A 109 -1.67 -71.40 -40.22
N SER A 110 -1.14 -71.12 -41.42
CA SER A 110 -0.51 -69.82 -41.73
C SER A 110 -1.48 -68.62 -41.61
N ALA A 111 -2.79 -68.85 -41.78
CA ALA A 111 -3.83 -67.85 -41.59
C ALA A 111 -4.07 -67.56 -40.10
N ARG A 112 -4.06 -68.61 -39.25
CA ARG A 112 -4.10 -68.48 -37.80
C ARG A 112 -2.86 -67.77 -37.26
N ASP A 113 -1.66 -68.19 -37.64
CA ASP A 113 -0.41 -67.58 -37.19
C ASP A 113 -0.35 -66.07 -37.50
N ARG A 114 -0.90 -65.66 -38.66
CA ARG A 114 -1.05 -64.25 -39.04
C ARG A 114 -2.11 -63.51 -38.22
N ALA A 115 -3.26 -64.13 -37.94
CA ALA A 115 -4.30 -63.55 -37.09
C ALA A 115 -3.81 -63.37 -35.64
N ASP A 116 -3.23 -64.44 -35.07
CA ASP A 116 -2.55 -64.46 -33.77
C ASP A 116 -1.51 -63.33 -33.61
N THR A 117 -0.73 -63.07 -34.67
CA THR A 117 0.27 -61.99 -34.68
C THR A 117 -0.40 -60.62 -34.73
N ALA A 118 -1.37 -60.42 -35.64
CA ALA A 118 -2.13 -59.17 -35.73
C ALA A 118 -2.92 -58.84 -34.45
N GLU A 119 -3.43 -59.84 -33.73
CA GLU A 119 -4.08 -59.65 -32.42
C GLU A 119 -3.08 -59.20 -31.34
N ARG A 120 -1.86 -59.76 -31.31
CA ARG A 120 -0.78 -59.33 -30.40
C ARG A 120 -0.35 -57.89 -30.70
N ASP A 121 -0.16 -57.56 -31.97
CA ASP A 121 0.21 -56.21 -32.40
C ASP A 121 -0.90 -55.20 -32.03
N ALA A 122 -2.16 -55.53 -32.33
CA ALA A 122 -3.31 -54.72 -31.95
C ALA A 122 -3.50 -54.62 -30.42
N ALA A 123 -3.10 -55.62 -29.64
CA ALA A 123 -3.08 -55.54 -28.18
C ALA A 123 -1.95 -54.61 -27.68
N SER A 124 -0.76 -54.70 -28.29
CA SER A 124 0.39 -53.83 -27.98
C SER A 124 0.07 -52.35 -28.24
N VAL A 125 -0.45 -52.03 -29.43
CA VAL A 125 -0.84 -50.65 -29.81
C VAL A 125 -1.93 -50.10 -28.88
N ARG A 126 -2.90 -50.93 -28.46
CA ARG A 126 -3.92 -50.52 -27.46
C ARG A 126 -3.31 -50.26 -26.08
N ALA A 127 -2.33 -51.05 -25.64
CA ALA A 127 -1.63 -50.84 -24.39
C ALA A 127 -0.77 -49.56 -24.41
N GLU A 128 -0.09 -49.28 -25.52
CA GLU A 128 0.69 -48.06 -25.73
C GLU A 128 -0.20 -46.81 -25.78
N ALA A 129 -1.30 -46.83 -26.55
CA ALA A 129 -2.29 -45.75 -26.57
C ALA A 129 -2.90 -45.47 -25.18
N GLY A 130 -3.13 -46.52 -24.39
CA GLY A 130 -3.57 -46.41 -22.99
C GLY A 130 -2.55 -45.73 -22.08
N ARG A 131 -1.25 -46.02 -22.24
CA ARG A 131 -0.16 -45.33 -21.51
C ARG A 131 -0.09 -43.86 -21.90
N LEU A 132 -0.04 -43.55 -23.19
CA LEU A 132 0.00 -42.17 -23.70
C LEU A 132 -1.20 -41.34 -23.24
N THR A 133 -2.39 -41.95 -23.14
CA THR A 133 -3.57 -41.27 -22.58
C THR A 133 -3.43 -41.00 -21.08
N ALA A 134 -2.93 -41.98 -20.31
CA ALA A 134 -2.66 -41.79 -18.89
C ALA A 134 -1.57 -40.74 -18.60
N GLU A 135 -0.52 -40.68 -19.44
CA GLU A 135 0.53 -39.67 -19.38
C GLU A 135 -0.01 -38.27 -19.71
N LEU A 136 -0.85 -38.14 -20.75
CA LEU A 136 -1.53 -36.88 -21.07
C LEU A 136 -2.48 -36.42 -19.95
N ASP A 137 -3.22 -37.33 -19.32
CA ASP A 137 -4.11 -37.00 -18.21
C ASP A 137 -3.37 -36.74 -16.88
N ALA A 138 -2.16 -37.28 -16.69
CA ALA A 138 -1.26 -36.88 -15.61
C ALA A 138 -0.72 -35.45 -15.85
N ALA A 139 -0.15 -35.19 -17.02
CA ALA A 139 0.37 -33.87 -17.39
C ALA A 139 -0.71 -32.77 -17.38
N ARG A 140 -1.97 -33.12 -17.68
CA ARG A 140 -3.14 -32.22 -17.52
C ARG A 140 -3.42 -31.85 -16.07
N ARG A 141 -3.27 -32.78 -15.13
CA ARG A 141 -3.44 -32.53 -13.69
C ARG A 141 -2.32 -31.65 -13.17
N GLU A 142 -1.07 -32.01 -13.44
CA GLU A 142 0.10 -31.19 -13.10
C GLU A 142 0.00 -29.76 -13.66
N CYS A 143 -0.49 -29.61 -14.90
CA CYS A 143 -0.75 -28.32 -15.53
C CYS A 143 -1.96 -27.55 -14.94
N GLN A 144 -2.87 -28.21 -14.21
CA GLN A 144 -3.93 -27.53 -13.47
C GLN A 144 -3.48 -27.19 -12.06
N ASP A 145 -2.87 -28.14 -11.34
CA ASP A 145 -2.31 -27.94 -10.00
C ASP A 145 -1.31 -26.76 -9.99
N ALA A 146 -0.46 -26.64 -11.02
CA ALA A 146 0.47 -25.53 -11.18
C ALA A 146 -0.19 -24.17 -11.53
N LYS A 147 -1.40 -24.16 -12.11
CA LYS A 147 -2.20 -22.92 -12.28
C LYS A 147 -2.84 -22.52 -10.97
N ASP A 148 -3.45 -23.49 -10.28
CA ASP A 148 -4.12 -23.25 -9.00
C ASP A 148 -3.10 -22.75 -7.95
N GLU A 149 -1.87 -23.27 -7.95
CA GLU A 149 -0.74 -22.74 -7.15
C GLU A 149 -0.33 -21.32 -7.61
N ALA A 150 -0.23 -21.05 -8.91
CA ALA A 150 0.12 -19.73 -9.42
C ALA A 150 -0.96 -18.66 -9.11
N GLU A 151 -2.24 -19.02 -9.19
CA GLU A 151 -3.37 -18.17 -8.81
C GLU A 151 -3.39 -17.93 -7.29
N ALA A 152 -3.16 -18.97 -6.48
CA ALA A 152 -3.01 -18.84 -5.03
C ALA A 152 -1.82 -17.93 -4.64
N ALA A 153 -0.68 -18.07 -5.32
CA ALA A 153 0.49 -17.20 -5.13
C ALA A 153 0.21 -15.75 -5.55
N GLY A 154 -0.56 -15.54 -6.63
CA GLY A 154 -1.05 -14.22 -7.04
C GLY A 154 -1.97 -13.58 -6.00
N ALA A 155 -2.94 -14.35 -5.49
CA ALA A 155 -3.85 -13.91 -4.43
C ALA A 155 -3.12 -13.58 -3.13
N ALA A 156 -2.11 -14.37 -2.75
CA ALA A 156 -1.26 -14.13 -1.58
C ALA A 156 -0.44 -12.84 -1.72
N ARG A 157 0.12 -12.55 -2.90
CA ARG A 157 0.81 -11.27 -3.19
C ARG A 157 -0.13 -10.07 -3.04
N LEU A 158 -1.30 -10.13 -3.68
CA LEU A 158 -2.32 -9.07 -3.58
C LEU A 158 -2.82 -8.87 -2.13
N ALA A 159 -2.88 -9.93 -1.31
CA ALA A 159 -3.20 -9.82 0.11
C ALA A 159 -2.08 -9.13 0.91
N ALA A 160 -0.82 -9.47 0.64
CA ALA A 160 0.34 -8.84 1.29
C ALA A 160 0.51 -7.37 0.88
N GLU A 161 0.25 -7.01 -0.37
CA GLU A 161 0.24 -5.62 -0.86
C GLU A 161 -0.82 -4.79 -0.14
N ARG A 162 -2.07 -5.28 -0.05
CA ARG A 162 -3.15 -4.61 0.70
C ARG A 162 -2.84 -4.44 2.19
N GLU A 163 -2.08 -5.34 2.81
CA GLU A 163 -1.66 -5.14 4.20
C GLU A 163 -0.53 -4.10 4.32
N ARG A 164 0.40 -4.05 3.36
CA ARG A 164 1.38 -2.96 3.28
C ARG A 164 0.71 -1.60 3.10
N ASP A 165 -0.33 -1.50 2.28
CA ASP A 165 -1.10 -0.27 2.09
C ASP A 165 -1.80 0.17 3.39
N ARG A 166 -2.37 -0.78 4.16
CA ARG A 166 -2.97 -0.51 5.49
C ARG A 166 -1.92 -0.05 6.51
N VAL A 167 -0.73 -0.65 6.50
CA VAL A 167 0.38 -0.23 7.38
C VAL A 167 0.84 1.18 7.01
N ALA A 168 1.07 1.46 5.73
CA ALA A 168 1.46 2.79 5.25
C ALA A 168 0.39 3.87 5.56
N ALA A 169 -0.90 3.54 5.46
CA ALA A 169 -1.98 4.44 5.87
C ALA A 169 -1.92 4.77 7.37
N ARG A 170 -1.76 3.75 8.23
CA ARG A 170 -1.60 3.94 9.69
C ARG A 170 -0.33 4.71 10.06
N GLU A 171 0.77 4.48 9.35
CA GLU A 171 2.01 5.26 9.51
C GLU A 171 1.77 6.74 9.15
N GLY A 172 1.02 7.02 8.07
CA GLY A 172 0.58 8.37 7.72
C GLY A 172 -0.30 9.04 8.78
N GLU A 173 -1.30 8.31 9.31
CA GLU A 173 -2.15 8.77 10.42
C GLU A 173 -1.33 9.10 11.69
N LEU A 174 -0.38 8.23 12.05
CA LEU A 174 0.49 8.43 13.20
C LEU A 174 1.44 9.63 13.01
N LEU A 175 2.05 9.79 11.83
CA LEU A 175 2.89 10.94 11.51
C LEU A 175 2.09 12.26 11.54
N ALA A 176 0.85 12.27 11.02
CA ALA A 176 -0.04 13.42 11.10
C ALA A 176 -0.40 13.76 12.56
N SER A 177 -0.68 12.76 13.41
CA SER A 177 -0.98 12.98 14.82
C SER A 177 0.24 13.51 15.61
N LEU A 178 1.45 13.06 15.28
CA LEU A 178 2.70 13.53 15.88
C LEU A 178 3.00 14.99 15.51
N GLU A 179 2.85 15.38 14.24
CA GLU A 179 3.09 16.78 13.84
C GLU A 179 1.99 17.71 14.38
N ASN A 180 0.74 17.24 14.50
CA ASN A 180 -0.32 17.97 15.21
C ASN A 180 0.07 18.21 16.69
N ALA A 181 0.42 17.15 17.43
CA ALA A 181 0.83 17.26 18.84
C ALA A 181 2.08 18.14 19.02
N ARG A 182 3.02 18.11 18.06
CA ARG A 182 4.17 19.03 18.01
C ARG A 182 3.72 20.48 17.83
N SER A 183 2.77 20.76 16.93
CA SER A 183 2.23 22.11 16.73
C SER A 183 1.51 22.63 17.98
N GLU A 184 0.77 21.76 18.68
CA GLU A 184 0.13 22.07 19.97
C GLU A 184 1.15 22.40 21.06
N LEU A 185 2.25 21.64 21.14
CA LEU A 185 3.36 21.91 22.08
C LEU A 185 4.05 23.24 21.79
N VAL A 186 4.28 23.60 20.52
CA VAL A 186 4.82 24.92 20.13
C VAL A 186 3.84 26.03 20.52
N ALA A 187 2.53 25.85 20.27
CA ALA A 187 1.49 26.82 20.63
C ALA A 187 1.25 26.91 22.16
N LEU A 188 1.54 25.87 22.93
CA LEU A 188 1.58 25.90 24.39
C LEU A 188 2.81 26.64 24.90
N HIS A 189 3.99 26.40 24.30
CA HIS A 189 5.24 27.05 24.68
C HIS A 189 5.21 28.56 24.40
N GLY A 190 4.63 28.99 23.27
CA GLY A 190 4.40 30.42 22.98
C GLY A 190 3.50 31.09 24.00
N ARG A 191 2.35 30.48 24.34
CA ARG A 191 1.45 30.99 25.39
C ARG A 191 2.08 31.00 26.78
N LEU A 192 2.99 30.07 27.06
CA LEU A 192 3.74 30.04 28.32
C LEU A 192 4.72 31.22 28.40
N SER A 193 5.51 31.50 27.35
CA SER A 193 6.46 32.62 27.37
C SER A 193 5.76 34.00 27.30
N GLU A 194 4.60 34.09 26.64
CA GLU A 194 3.69 35.24 26.75
C GLU A 194 3.22 35.43 28.21
N ALA A 195 2.76 34.37 28.88
CA ALA A 195 2.33 34.46 30.28
C ALA A 195 3.49 34.78 31.25
N GLU A 196 4.70 34.25 31.01
CA GLU A 196 5.90 34.55 31.80
C GLU A 196 6.33 36.02 31.65
N THR A 197 6.33 36.56 30.43
CA THR A 197 6.67 37.98 30.20
C THR A 197 5.62 38.93 30.78
N LEU A 198 4.33 38.58 30.72
CA LEU A 198 3.27 39.32 31.40
C LEU A 198 3.42 39.28 32.93
N ALA A 199 3.74 38.11 33.49
CA ALA A 199 3.96 37.96 34.94
C ALA A 199 5.19 38.74 35.43
N GLU A 200 6.28 38.78 34.65
CA GLU A 200 7.46 39.58 34.97
C GLU A 200 7.21 41.09 34.83
N GLY A 201 6.44 41.51 33.83
CA GLY A 201 5.95 42.89 33.72
C GLY A 201 5.15 43.32 34.96
N GLN A 202 4.19 42.49 35.38
CA GLN A 202 3.39 42.73 36.60
C GLN A 202 4.24 42.78 37.88
N ARG A 203 5.33 42.01 37.97
CA ARG A 203 6.30 42.10 39.10
C ARG A 203 7.02 43.44 39.10
N VAL A 204 7.52 43.89 37.96
CA VAL A 204 8.21 45.19 37.82
C VAL A 204 7.26 46.35 38.14
N GLU A 205 6.02 46.31 37.67
CA GLU A 205 4.98 47.28 38.02
C GLU A 205 4.65 47.26 39.53
N ALA A 206 4.49 46.08 40.13
CA ALA A 206 4.22 45.94 41.56
C ALA A 206 5.39 46.46 42.42
N ASP A 207 6.63 46.24 42.02
CA ASP A 207 7.81 46.77 42.72
C ASP A 207 7.99 48.28 42.53
N ALA A 208 7.64 48.82 41.36
CA ALA A 208 7.55 50.27 41.16
C ALA A 208 6.45 50.89 42.06
N ALA A 209 5.28 50.25 42.18
CA ALA A 209 4.19 50.68 43.04
C ALA A 209 4.53 50.58 44.55
N LYS A 210 5.34 49.59 44.96
CA LYS A 210 5.89 49.53 46.34
C LYS A 210 6.79 50.73 46.62
N ARG A 211 7.74 51.04 45.72
CA ARG A 211 8.67 52.17 45.87
C ARG A 211 7.93 53.50 45.97
N THR A 212 7.01 53.80 45.04
CA THR A 212 6.24 55.05 45.11
C THR A 212 5.37 55.14 46.37
N ALA A 213 4.83 54.02 46.87
CA ALA A 213 4.15 53.98 48.16
C ALA A 213 5.09 54.20 49.36
N GLU A 214 6.35 53.76 49.29
CA GLU A 214 7.39 53.99 50.32
C GLU A 214 7.90 55.43 50.30
N ASP A 215 8.11 56.01 49.11
CA ASP A 215 8.44 57.42 48.90
C ASP A 215 7.34 58.32 49.47
N LEU A 216 6.06 58.03 49.15
CA LEU A 216 4.91 58.75 49.72
C LEU A 216 4.84 58.60 51.24
N ARG A 217 5.07 57.41 51.80
CA ARG A 217 5.18 57.23 53.27
C ARG A 217 6.35 58.00 53.87
N SER A 218 7.45 58.22 53.14
CA SER A 218 8.55 59.06 53.60
C SER A 218 8.17 60.54 53.57
N ALA A 219 7.63 61.03 52.45
CA ALA A 219 7.17 62.40 52.30
C ALA A 219 6.09 62.79 53.33
N VAL A 220 5.19 61.87 53.70
CA VAL A 220 4.22 62.05 54.79
C VAL A 220 4.94 62.20 56.14
N ARG A 221 5.88 61.31 56.49
CA ARG A 221 6.65 61.40 57.74
C ARG A 221 7.47 62.71 57.81
N ASP A 222 8.07 63.14 56.69
CA ASP A 222 8.79 64.41 56.61
C ASP A 222 7.87 65.62 56.76
N ALA A 223 6.65 65.55 56.20
CA ALA A 223 5.63 66.59 56.38
C ALA A 223 5.10 66.65 57.82
N GLU A 224 4.91 65.48 58.46
CA GLU A 224 4.54 65.39 59.87
C GLU A 224 5.64 65.91 60.79
N ALA A 225 6.91 65.62 60.51
CA ALA A 225 8.06 66.16 61.24
C ALA A 225 8.15 67.69 61.09
N LYS A 226 8.01 68.21 59.86
CA LYS A 226 7.97 69.66 59.59
C LYS A 226 6.78 70.34 60.28
N ARG A 227 5.61 69.70 60.32
CA ARG A 227 4.44 70.17 61.08
C ARG A 227 4.70 70.17 62.58
N GLY A 228 5.36 69.14 63.11
CA GLY A 228 5.77 69.06 64.51
C GLY A 228 6.73 70.18 64.90
N GLN A 229 7.74 70.45 64.07
CA GLN A 229 8.66 71.58 64.25
C GLN A 229 7.90 72.92 64.24
N ALA A 230 7.05 73.16 63.24
CA ALA A 230 6.28 74.40 63.14
C ALA A 230 5.33 74.62 64.34
N VAL A 231 4.77 73.56 64.94
CA VAL A 231 4.00 73.64 66.20
C VAL A 231 4.91 74.01 67.37
N ALA A 232 6.07 73.36 67.51
CA ALA A 232 7.04 73.68 68.57
C ALA A 232 7.59 75.11 68.46
N ASP A 233 7.82 75.61 67.23
CA ASP A 233 8.21 76.99 66.97
C ASP A 233 7.09 77.96 67.38
N CYS A 234 5.84 77.67 67.00
CA CYS A 234 4.66 78.44 67.44
C CYS A 234 4.50 78.47 68.97
N ASP A 235 4.70 77.34 69.65
CA ASP A 235 4.66 77.28 71.11
C ASP A 235 5.82 78.05 71.76
N GLN A 236 7.02 78.03 71.15
CA GLN A 236 8.14 78.86 71.60
C GLN A 236 7.84 80.35 71.41
N PHE A 237 7.27 80.77 70.27
CA PHE A 237 6.85 82.15 70.05
C PHE A 237 5.76 82.58 71.05
N GLN A 238 4.78 81.73 71.35
CA GLN A 238 3.77 81.99 72.39
C GLN A 238 4.40 82.09 73.80
N ALA A 239 5.35 81.23 74.14
CA ALA A 239 6.05 81.28 75.43
C ALA A 239 6.83 82.60 75.59
N ARG A 240 7.55 83.02 74.54
CA ARG A 240 8.27 84.30 74.50
C ARG A 240 7.32 85.50 74.52
N ALA A 241 6.17 85.43 73.83
CA ALA A 241 5.13 86.46 73.93
C ALA A 241 4.63 86.61 75.37
N ARG A 242 4.29 85.51 76.05
CA ARG A 242 3.88 85.50 77.48
C ARG A 242 4.99 85.97 78.43
N GLU A 243 6.26 85.85 78.05
CA GLU A 243 7.39 86.43 78.78
C GLU A 243 7.47 87.95 78.59
N PHE A 244 7.39 88.43 77.34
CA PHE A 244 7.32 89.87 77.05
C PHE A 244 6.08 90.54 77.67
N GLU A 245 4.91 89.88 77.69
CA GLU A 245 3.70 90.34 78.37
C GLU A 245 3.94 90.51 79.88
N ARG A 246 4.55 89.51 80.54
CA ARG A 246 4.91 89.60 81.97
C ARG A 246 5.92 90.70 82.25
N HIS A 247 6.93 90.86 81.40
CA HIS A 247 7.92 91.94 81.52
C HIS A 247 7.29 93.32 81.31
N ASN A 248 6.40 93.47 80.32
CA ASN A 248 5.68 94.72 80.06
C ASN A 248 4.69 95.05 81.19
N TRP A 249 4.03 94.06 81.78
CA TRP A 249 3.21 94.23 82.99
C TRP A 249 4.05 94.68 84.19
N GLN A 250 5.21 94.06 84.41
CA GLN A 250 6.15 94.47 85.46
C GLN A 250 6.67 95.91 85.23
N LEU A 251 7.03 96.28 83.99
CA LEU A 251 7.48 97.63 83.64
C LEU A 251 6.34 98.67 83.75
N SER A 252 5.12 98.29 83.40
CA SER A 252 3.94 99.15 83.58
C SER A 252 3.67 99.40 85.06
N ARG A 253 3.76 98.35 85.89
CA ARG A 253 3.63 98.42 87.35
C ARG A 253 4.75 99.26 87.98
N THR A 254 6.02 99.06 87.63
CA THR A 254 7.11 99.89 88.17
C THR A 254 7.01 101.33 87.68
N ALA A 255 6.52 101.59 86.47
CA ALA A 255 6.19 102.93 86.01
C ALA A 255 5.01 103.56 86.78
N GLU A 256 4.03 102.78 87.22
CA GLU A 256 2.95 103.24 88.13
C GLU A 256 3.46 103.51 89.55
N GLU A 257 4.29 102.61 90.11
CA GLU A 257 4.95 102.79 91.41
C GLU A 257 5.89 104.01 91.39
N LEU A 258 6.64 104.23 90.32
CA LEU A 258 7.45 105.45 90.11
C LEU A 258 6.59 106.71 89.92
N ARG A 259 5.47 106.64 89.18
CA ARG A 259 4.51 107.77 89.10
C ARG A 259 3.89 108.08 90.46
N ALA A 260 3.62 107.07 91.28
CA ALA A 260 3.12 107.23 92.64
C ALA A 260 4.19 107.84 93.56
N ALA A 261 5.44 107.38 93.48
CA ALA A 261 6.57 107.95 94.20
C ALA A 261 6.85 109.41 93.77
N VAL A 262 6.80 109.72 92.48
CA VAL A 262 6.91 111.11 91.98
C VAL A 262 5.75 111.97 92.47
N LYS A 263 4.51 111.45 92.52
CA LYS A 263 3.37 112.16 93.13
C LYS A 263 3.56 112.39 94.63
N ALA A 264 4.08 111.40 95.37
CA ALA A 264 4.38 111.50 96.79
C ALA A 264 5.49 112.54 97.04
N LEU A 265 6.63 112.45 96.36
CA LEU A 265 7.70 113.45 96.40
C LEU A 265 7.25 114.84 95.95
N THR A 266 6.28 114.93 95.04
CA THR A 266 5.65 116.21 94.66
C THR A 266 4.78 116.77 95.79
N ALA A 267 3.98 115.92 96.45
CA ALA A 267 3.17 116.30 97.60
C ALA A 267 4.04 116.63 98.83
N GLU A 268 5.15 115.92 99.06
CA GLU A 268 6.15 116.22 100.08
C GLU A 268 6.87 117.54 99.77
N ARG A 269 7.30 117.77 98.52
CA ARG A 269 7.84 119.06 98.06
C ARG A 269 6.85 120.20 98.28
N ASP A 270 5.58 119.99 97.97
CA ASP A 270 4.57 121.04 98.08
C ASP A 270 4.06 121.22 99.52
N ALA A 271 4.13 120.19 100.37
CA ALA A 271 3.98 120.30 101.83
C ALA A 271 5.17 121.03 102.46
N ALA A 272 6.40 120.70 102.06
CA ALA A 272 7.63 121.38 102.48
C ALA A 272 7.70 122.82 101.96
N ARG A 273 7.12 123.12 100.79
CA ARG A 273 6.88 124.49 100.32
C ARG A 273 5.80 125.18 101.15
N ALA A 274 4.69 124.52 101.47
CA ALA A 274 3.70 125.08 102.38
C ALA A 274 4.26 125.29 103.80
N GLU A 275 5.24 124.50 104.25
CA GLU A 275 6.00 124.74 105.49
C GLU A 275 7.03 125.85 105.33
N ALA A 276 7.75 125.94 104.22
CA ALA A 276 8.64 127.06 103.90
C ALA A 276 7.86 128.38 103.77
N ASP A 277 6.63 128.36 103.26
CA ASP A 277 5.73 129.51 103.16
C ASP A 277 4.99 129.79 104.49
N ARG A 278 4.90 128.82 105.40
CA ARG A 278 4.49 129.04 106.81
C ARG A 278 5.67 129.57 107.64
N ALA A 279 6.89 129.16 107.34
CA ALA A 279 8.12 129.70 107.93
C ALA A 279 8.39 131.12 107.43
N ARG A 280 8.22 131.39 106.13
CA ARG A 280 8.19 132.74 105.56
C ARG A 280 7.10 133.57 106.23
N ARG A 281 5.84 133.12 106.26
CA ARG A 281 4.78 133.86 106.99
C ARG A 281 5.05 134.08 108.48
N ARG A 282 5.88 133.25 109.15
CA ARG A 282 6.38 133.52 110.51
C ARG A 282 7.51 134.55 110.53
N VAL A 283 8.44 134.50 109.56
CA VAL A 283 9.46 135.54 109.35
C VAL A 283 8.80 136.87 109.00
N ASP A 284 7.92 136.92 107.99
CA ASP A 284 7.14 138.07 107.59
C ASP A 284 6.33 138.65 108.78
N ALA A 285 5.74 137.80 109.63
CA ALA A 285 5.05 138.25 110.85
C ALA A 285 5.99 138.79 111.94
N LEU A 286 7.23 138.32 112.02
CA LEU A 286 8.27 138.87 112.89
C LEU A 286 8.85 140.18 112.31
N THR A 287 8.98 140.28 110.99
CA THR A 287 9.45 141.48 110.28
C THR A 287 8.39 142.58 110.20
N ALA A 288 7.10 142.24 110.16
CA ALA A 288 5.99 143.21 110.13
C ALA A 288 5.84 144.03 111.43
N VAL A 289 6.53 143.65 112.52
CA VAL A 289 6.65 144.47 113.74
C VAL A 289 7.76 145.51 113.63
N THR A 290 8.68 145.36 112.66
CA THR A 290 9.89 146.19 112.49
C THR A 290 10.17 146.51 111.01
N ASP A 291 9.16 146.96 110.27
CA ASP A 291 9.23 148.22 109.51
C ASP A 291 7.96 148.46 108.69
N GLY A 292 7.39 149.66 108.86
CA GLY A 292 6.53 150.26 107.85
C GLY A 292 7.34 151.19 106.93
N HIS A 293 6.67 151.67 105.87
CA HIS A 293 7.08 152.87 105.11
C HIS A 293 8.18 152.72 104.02
N ARG A 294 7.81 152.16 102.84
CA ARG A 294 7.76 152.94 101.58
C ARG A 294 7.17 152.21 100.35
N ASN A 295 6.30 152.95 99.64
CA ASN A 295 6.14 153.16 98.19
C ASN A 295 6.49 152.00 97.21
N ALA A 296 5.63 151.48 96.33
CA ALA A 296 4.66 152.04 95.36
C ALA A 296 5.23 152.28 93.93
N TRP A 297 4.38 152.07 92.91
CA TRP A 297 4.64 152.06 91.44
C TRP A 297 5.51 150.88 90.92
N GLY A 298 5.28 150.27 89.76
CA GLY A 298 4.14 150.34 88.81
C GLY A 298 4.47 149.74 87.42
N GLY A 299 3.46 149.28 86.66
CA GLY A 299 3.56 148.98 85.20
C GLY A 299 3.66 147.50 84.76
N GLY A 300 3.10 147.21 83.57
CA GLY A 300 3.37 146.01 82.72
C GLY A 300 4.11 146.44 81.43
N PRO A 301 3.95 145.80 80.24
CA PRO A 301 3.08 144.66 79.87
C PRO A 301 3.82 143.58 79.00
N GLN A 302 3.08 142.90 78.09
CA GLN A 302 3.49 141.95 77.01
C GLN A 302 4.57 142.48 76.02
N PRO A 303 5.22 141.68 75.09
CA PRO A 303 4.60 140.63 74.23
C PRO A 303 5.45 139.45 73.62
N VAL A 304 4.76 138.51 72.93
CA VAL A 304 4.99 137.85 71.58
C VAL A 304 6.37 137.29 71.10
N ALA A 305 6.28 136.25 70.25
CA ALA A 305 7.26 135.71 69.25
C ALA A 305 8.41 134.76 69.68
N ASP A 306 9.02 133.90 68.84
CA ASP A 306 8.60 133.17 67.60
C ASP A 306 9.76 132.25 67.10
N ARG A 307 9.51 131.00 66.62
CA ARG A 307 10.32 130.28 65.57
C ARG A 307 9.95 128.80 65.28
N GLU A 308 10.15 128.44 64.01
CA GLU A 308 10.12 127.11 63.35
C GLU A 308 11.31 127.02 62.33
N PRO A 309 11.48 125.97 61.48
CA PRO A 309 11.34 124.52 61.67
C PRO A 309 12.75 123.83 61.59
N PRO A 310 13.36 123.33 60.46
CA PRO A 310 12.91 122.77 59.15
C PRO A 310 13.46 121.35 58.79
N THR A 311 12.94 120.75 57.69
CA THR A 311 13.49 119.62 56.86
C THR A 311 13.73 118.23 57.48
N GLY A 312 13.55 117.09 56.77
CA GLY A 312 13.08 116.83 55.40
C GLY A 312 12.43 115.43 55.30
N LEU A 313 11.41 115.18 54.47
CA LEU A 313 11.45 114.95 53.02
C LEU A 313 12.22 113.69 52.56
N HIS A 314 11.47 112.63 52.23
CA HIS A 314 11.73 111.75 51.07
C HIS A 314 10.49 110.90 50.71
N PRO A 315 9.67 111.31 49.73
CA PRO A 315 8.75 110.42 49.00
C PRO A 315 9.41 109.87 47.73
N LEU A 316 9.02 108.67 47.27
CA LEU A 316 8.87 108.25 45.86
C LEU A 316 8.63 106.72 45.70
N PRO A 317 7.53 106.29 45.04
CA PRO A 317 7.48 105.12 44.15
C PRO A 317 7.95 105.56 42.72
N PRO A 318 7.75 104.88 41.56
CA PRO A 318 6.96 103.66 41.27
C PRO A 318 7.57 102.69 40.19
N VAL A 319 6.68 101.83 39.65
CA VAL A 319 6.65 101.11 38.34
C VAL A 319 7.51 99.87 38.01
N ASN A 320 6.79 98.86 37.48
CA ASN A 320 7.09 97.86 36.43
C ASN A 320 8.29 96.89 36.56
N GLY A 321 7.99 95.60 36.38
CA GLY A 321 8.99 94.52 36.33
C GLY A 321 8.46 93.12 35.93
N SER A 322 7.46 93.01 35.05
CA SER A 322 7.09 91.72 34.44
C SER A 322 7.61 91.63 33.00
N PRO A 323 8.29 90.53 32.65
CA PRO A 323 7.92 89.82 31.42
C PRO A 323 7.88 88.28 31.62
N LEU A 324 7.54 87.57 30.55
CA LEU A 324 7.49 86.11 30.46
C LEU A 324 8.88 85.46 30.31
N ASN A 325 8.86 84.12 30.30
CA ASN A 325 9.95 83.16 30.02
C ASN A 325 10.91 82.91 31.20
N GLY A 326 11.38 81.68 31.46
CA GLY A 326 11.04 80.40 30.85
C GLY A 326 12.24 79.66 30.25
N ALA A 327 12.56 78.50 30.85
CA ALA A 327 13.57 77.51 30.45
C ALA A 327 15.07 77.87 30.66
N ALA A 328 15.84 76.80 30.90
CA ALA A 328 17.30 76.72 31.03
C ALA A 328 17.96 77.43 32.25
N PRO A 329 19.16 77.00 32.72
CA PRO A 329 20.02 75.95 32.17
C PRO A 329 20.26 74.74 33.09
N LEU A 330 20.59 73.60 32.49
CA LEU A 330 21.52 72.63 33.07
C LEU A 330 22.57 72.29 32.02
N ALA A 331 23.84 72.48 32.39
CA ALA A 331 24.98 72.12 31.56
C ALA A 331 25.84 71.11 32.32
N THR A 332 26.02 69.93 31.75
CA THR A 332 27.24 69.10 31.82
C THR A 332 27.14 67.94 30.82
N ASP A 333 27.78 68.11 29.67
CA ASP A 333 28.45 66.99 28.97
C ASP A 333 29.86 66.86 29.59
N PRO A 334 30.40 65.64 29.78
CA PRO A 334 31.56 65.32 28.94
C PRO A 334 31.73 63.82 28.56
N LEU A 335 31.79 63.58 27.25
CA LEU A 335 32.92 62.94 26.54
C LEU A 335 33.64 61.72 27.19
N ALA A 336 33.22 60.50 26.81
CA ALA A 336 34.05 59.32 26.48
C ALA A 336 33.13 58.27 25.82
N GLY A 337 33.42 57.58 24.71
CA GLY A 337 34.66 56.94 24.26
C GLY A 337 34.59 55.42 24.58
N GLY A 338 34.72 54.47 23.65
CA GLY A 338 34.85 54.50 22.18
C GLY A 338 35.24 53.11 21.61
N ARG A 339 35.36 52.99 20.27
CA ARG A 339 35.97 51.86 19.51
C ARG A 339 35.45 50.41 19.74
N ARG A 340 34.77 49.86 18.73
CA ARG A 340 35.18 48.71 17.86
C ARG A 340 34.10 48.56 16.77
N ALA A 341 34.33 48.40 15.46
CA ALA A 341 35.42 47.82 14.67
C ALA A 341 35.42 46.28 14.61
N THR A 342 34.57 45.72 13.72
CA THR A 342 34.79 44.48 12.93
C THR A 342 33.82 44.41 11.75
N ASP A 343 34.28 44.77 10.56
CA ASP A 343 34.31 43.80 9.43
C ASP A 343 35.52 42.88 9.69
N PRO A 344 35.59 41.59 9.24
CA PRO A 344 35.45 41.25 7.82
C PRO A 344 34.92 39.81 7.53
N LEU A 345 35.18 39.33 6.31
CA LEU A 345 34.99 37.96 5.75
C LEU A 345 33.54 37.65 5.34
N ALA A 346 33.24 37.55 4.04
CA ALA A 346 33.49 36.39 3.15
C ALA A 346 32.72 35.13 3.61
N THR A 347 31.88 34.50 2.78
CA THR A 347 32.19 34.07 1.41
C THR A 347 31.00 33.99 0.44
N ASP A 348 31.24 34.31 -0.84
CA ASP A 348 30.75 33.50 -1.98
C ASP A 348 31.91 32.54 -2.34
N PRO A 349 31.67 31.22 -2.47
CA PRO A 349 31.80 30.70 -3.83
C PRO A 349 30.71 29.70 -4.23
N ARG A 350 30.12 29.95 -5.39
CA ARG A 350 29.70 28.92 -6.36
C ARG A 350 30.69 27.74 -6.38
N THR A 351 30.27 26.53 -6.03
CA THR A 351 30.60 25.26 -6.74
C THR A 351 29.95 24.06 -6.05
N ARG A 352 29.79 22.97 -6.83
CA ARG A 352 29.26 21.65 -6.45
C ARG A 352 27.77 21.62 -6.04
N ASN A 353 27.00 20.57 -6.37
CA ASN A 353 27.32 19.36 -7.14
C ASN A 353 26.46 19.27 -8.41
N GLY A 354 27.11 19.04 -9.55
CA GLY A 354 26.45 18.47 -10.72
C GLY A 354 26.61 16.95 -10.71
N HIS A 355 25.56 16.20 -10.35
CA HIS A 355 25.55 14.75 -10.51
C HIS A 355 24.85 14.35 -11.80
N ARG A 356 25.65 14.24 -12.86
CA ARG A 356 25.32 13.43 -14.03
C ARG A 356 25.28 11.96 -13.59
N LEU A 357 24.16 11.28 -13.82
CA LEU A 357 24.11 9.81 -13.82
C LEU A 357 23.49 9.32 -15.13
N PRO A 358 24.32 8.94 -16.12
CA PRO A 358 23.93 8.10 -17.23
C PRO A 358 24.48 6.66 -17.06
N HIS A 359 23.67 5.67 -17.45
CA HIS A 359 24.03 4.25 -17.66
C HIS A 359 24.45 3.40 -16.45
N ALA A 360 23.48 2.66 -15.91
CA ALA A 360 23.48 1.20 -15.93
C ALA A 360 22.01 0.72 -15.88
N GLY A 361 21.58 -0.33 -16.59
CA GLY A 361 22.28 -1.14 -17.60
C GLY A 361 21.27 -1.96 -18.40
#